data_AF-B4FCL9-F1
#
_entry.id   AF-B4FCL9-F1
#
_cell.length_a   1.000
_cell.length_b   1.000
_cell.length_c   1.000
_cell.angle_alpha   90.00
_cell.angle_beta   90.00
_cell.angle_gamma   90.00
#
_symmetry.space_group_name_H-M   'P 1'
#
loop_
_entity.id
_entity.type
_entity.pdbx_description
1 polymer ?
#
loop_
_entity_poly.entity_id
_entity_poly.type
_entity_poly.pdbx_seq_one_letter_code
_entity_poly.pdbx_strand_id
1 'polypeptide(L)'
;MLRYMGAIDDSTMIVTTVHDKQLVDDIPVEKLLVHDVPVDIICTPTQVIFTKTTIPKPQGIYWEKLSPEKLGQIRILRELKQRIEQETGTMLPCGPSEKLPPTAQRKQRWQRRR
;
A
#
# COMPACT_ATOMS: atom_id res chain seq x y z
N MET A 1 5.62 -4.90 0.53
CA MET A 1 6.99 -4.69 1.05
C MET A 1 7.21 -5.39 2.38
N LEU A 2 6.47 -5.06 3.45
CA LEU A 2 6.65 -5.68 4.78
C LEU A 2 6.56 -7.21 4.75
N ARG A 3 5.58 -7.76 4.01
CA ARG A 3 5.44 -9.22 3.82
C ARG A 3 6.68 -9.83 3.16
N TYR A 4 7.22 -9.18 2.14
CA TYR A 4 8.44 -9.63 1.45
C TYR A 4 9.65 -9.64 2.38
N MET A 5 9.72 -8.68 3.31
CA MET A 5 10.78 -8.62 4.31
C MET A 5 10.61 -9.65 5.44
N GLY A 6 9.56 -10.48 5.42
CA GLY A 6 9.23 -11.42 6.48
C GLY A 6 8.76 -10.75 7.78
N ALA A 7 8.43 -9.46 7.74
CA ALA A 7 8.04 -8.70 8.93
C ALA A 7 6.57 -8.90 9.32
N ILE A 8 5.73 -9.32 8.36
CA ILE A 8 4.30 -9.58 8.55
C ILE A 8 3.86 -10.80 7.73
N ASP A 9 2.79 -11.43 8.16
CA ASP A 9 2.13 -12.56 7.52
C ASP A 9 0.59 -12.43 7.57
N ASP A 10 -0.13 -13.49 7.19
CA ASP A 10 -1.61 -13.47 7.21
C ASP A 10 -2.21 -13.40 8.62
N SER A 11 -1.47 -13.86 9.64
CA SER A 11 -1.87 -13.80 11.05
C SER A 11 -1.69 -12.41 11.67
N THR A 12 -0.94 -11.54 11.00
CA THR A 12 -0.66 -10.18 11.49
C THR A 12 -1.91 -9.31 11.45
N MET A 13 -2.38 -8.86 12.60
CA MET A 13 -3.60 -8.07 12.74
C MET A 13 -3.45 -6.64 12.20
N ILE A 14 -4.46 -6.17 11.46
CA ILE A 14 -4.52 -4.80 10.91
C ILE A 14 -5.55 -4.00 11.70
N VAL A 15 -5.06 -3.00 12.44
CA VAL A 15 -5.89 -2.12 13.28
C VAL A 15 -5.78 -0.69 12.79
N THR A 16 -6.91 0.02 12.72
CA THR A 16 -6.94 1.44 12.37
C THR A 16 -7.78 2.25 13.35
N THR A 17 -7.51 3.56 13.41
CA THR A 17 -8.29 4.53 14.16
C THR A 17 -8.93 5.53 13.20
N VAL A 18 -10.23 5.76 13.31
CA VAL A 18 -10.97 6.74 12.50
C VAL A 18 -11.98 7.49 13.36
N HIS A 19 -12.47 8.63 12.89
CA HIS A 19 -13.59 9.32 13.53
C HIS A 19 -14.91 8.62 13.18
N ASP A 20 -15.93 8.70 14.05
CA ASP A 20 -17.24 8.07 13.82
C ASP A 20 -17.89 8.49 12.49
N LYS A 21 -17.66 9.74 12.07
CA LYS A 21 -18.13 10.30 10.77
C LYS A 21 -17.48 9.71 9.52
N GLN A 22 -16.38 8.97 9.67
CA GLN A 22 -15.73 8.28 8.55
C GLN A 22 -16.29 6.87 8.36
N LEU A 23 -17.12 6.39 9.29
CA LEU A 23 -17.87 5.15 9.11
C LEU A 23 -19.06 5.41 8.20
N VAL A 24 -19.23 4.48 7.26
CA VAL A 24 -20.38 4.39 6.35
C VAL A 24 -20.92 2.97 6.44
N ASP A 25 -22.22 2.81 6.24
CA ASP A 25 -22.88 1.51 6.40
C ASP A 25 -22.40 0.50 5.35
N ASP A 26 -22.19 0.95 4.11
CA ASP A 26 -21.75 0.11 3.01
C ASP A 26 -20.64 0.76 2.16
N ILE A 27 -19.69 -0.06 1.74
CA ILE A 27 -18.68 0.29 0.74
C ILE A 27 -18.79 -0.73 -0.39
N PRO A 28 -18.97 -0.30 -1.65
CA PRO A 28 -19.03 -1.22 -2.78
C PRO A 28 -17.74 -2.05 -2.90
N VAL A 29 -17.85 -3.36 -2.66
CA VAL A 29 -16.72 -4.30 -2.62
C VAL A 29 -16.02 -4.37 -3.98
N GLU A 30 -16.75 -4.17 -5.07
CA GLU A 30 -16.23 -4.13 -6.43
C GLU A 30 -15.24 -2.97 -6.67
N LYS A 31 -15.21 -1.97 -5.79
CA LYS A 31 -14.24 -0.87 -5.85
C LYS A 31 -12.93 -1.21 -5.15
N LEU A 32 -12.89 -2.30 -4.36
CA LEU A 32 -11.66 -2.73 -3.70
C LEU A 32 -10.69 -3.30 -4.72
N LEU A 33 -9.48 -2.76 -4.68
CA LEU A 33 -8.39 -3.21 -5.52
C LEU A 33 -7.71 -4.40 -4.86
N VAL A 34 -7.10 -5.27 -5.67
CA VAL A 34 -6.38 -6.47 -5.19
C VAL A 34 -5.19 -6.17 -4.25
N HIS A 35 -4.78 -4.90 -4.19
CA HIS A 35 -3.72 -4.40 -3.33
C HIS A 35 -4.23 -3.62 -2.10
N ASP A 36 -5.55 -3.47 -1.96
CA ASP A 36 -6.14 -2.90 -0.76
C ASP A 36 -6.04 -3.91 0.39
N VAL A 37 -5.76 -3.40 1.59
CA VAL A 37 -5.57 -4.21 2.80
C VAL A 37 -6.83 -4.12 3.65
N PRO A 38 -7.57 -5.23 3.84
CA PRO A 38 -8.72 -5.23 4.72
C PRO A 38 -8.27 -5.07 6.19
N VAL A 39 -9.07 -4.34 6.98
CA VAL A 39 -8.79 -4.09 8.40
C VAL A 39 -9.54 -5.10 9.25
N ASP A 40 -8.90 -5.61 10.30
CA ASP A 40 -9.49 -6.57 11.25
C ASP A 40 -10.27 -5.84 12.36
N ILE A 41 -9.74 -4.69 12.80
CA ILE A 41 -10.32 -3.86 13.86
C ILE A 41 -10.33 -2.39 13.45
N ILE A 42 -11.46 -1.73 13.71
CA ILE A 42 -11.63 -0.29 13.59
C ILE A 42 -11.95 0.28 14.97
N CYS A 43 -11.10 1.19 15.44
CA CYS A 43 -11.34 1.94 16.67
C CYS A 43 -11.84 3.35 16.34
N THR A 44 -12.98 3.72 16.90
CA THR A 44 -13.46 5.11 16.91
C THR A 44 -13.40 5.68 18.33
N PRO A 45 -13.58 7.00 18.52
CA PRO A 45 -13.70 7.58 19.86
C PRO A 45 -14.81 6.96 20.72
N THR A 46 -15.86 6.39 20.09
CA THR A 46 -17.04 5.87 20.81
C THR A 46 -17.11 4.36 20.90
N GLN A 47 -16.43 3.61 20.03
CA GLN A 47 -16.54 2.16 19.98
C GLN A 47 -15.34 1.47 19.32
N VAL A 48 -15.25 0.15 19.53
CA VAL A 48 -14.31 -0.74 18.83
C VAL A 48 -15.11 -1.75 18.02
N ILE A 49 -14.83 -1.82 16.73
CA ILE A 49 -15.54 -2.65 15.75
C ILE A 49 -14.60 -3.75 15.26
N PHE A 50 -15.01 -5.01 15.40
CA PHE A 50 -14.34 -6.16 14.80
C PHE A 50 -15.02 -6.49 13.47
N THR A 51 -14.33 -6.28 12.35
CA THR A 51 -14.94 -6.36 11.02
C THR A 51 -15.26 -7.79 10.60
N LYS A 52 -14.51 -8.78 11.12
CA LYS A 52 -14.59 -10.19 10.72
C LYS A 52 -14.57 -10.37 9.20
N THR A 53 -13.81 -9.52 8.52
CA THR A 53 -13.70 -9.49 7.07
C THR A 53 -13.24 -10.85 6.52
N THR A 54 -13.90 -11.32 5.46
CA THR A 54 -13.50 -12.53 4.72
C THR A 54 -12.64 -12.21 3.51
N ILE A 55 -12.35 -10.91 3.26
CA ILE A 55 -11.53 -10.47 2.15
C ILE A 55 -10.06 -10.84 2.45
N PRO A 56 -9.35 -11.50 1.52
CA PRO A 56 -7.97 -11.90 1.74
C PRO A 56 -7.02 -10.70 1.73
N LYS A 57 -5.95 -10.78 2.53
CA LYS A 57 -4.86 -9.82 2.52
C LYS A 57 -4.04 -9.96 1.22
N PRO A 58 -3.47 -8.86 0.69
CA PRO A 58 -2.58 -8.92 -0.46
C PRO A 58 -1.39 -9.86 -0.22
N GLN A 59 -1.08 -10.71 -1.20
CA GLN A 59 -0.06 -11.75 -1.08
C GLN A 59 1.37 -11.28 -1.37
N GLY A 60 1.53 -10.01 -1.76
CA GLY A 60 2.84 -9.47 -2.10
C GLY A 60 2.74 -8.20 -2.92
N ILE A 61 3.75 -7.98 -3.75
CA ILE A 61 3.79 -6.86 -4.70
C ILE A 61 3.34 -7.40 -6.06
N TYR A 62 2.31 -6.77 -6.63
CA TYR A 62 1.80 -7.05 -7.97
C TYR A 62 2.60 -6.25 -9.01
N TRP A 63 3.74 -6.79 -9.43
CA TRP A 63 4.70 -6.10 -10.31
C TRP A 63 4.10 -5.72 -11.67
N GLU A 64 3.17 -6.52 -12.19
CA GLU A 64 2.38 -6.29 -13.39
C GLU A 64 1.42 -5.09 -13.30
N LYS A 65 1.20 -4.53 -12.10
CA LYS A 65 0.41 -3.31 -11.88
C LYS A 65 1.27 -2.06 -11.68
N LEU A 66 2.60 -2.20 -11.69
CA LEU A 66 3.54 -1.10 -11.52
C LEU A 66 4.10 -0.69 -12.87
N SER A 67 3.75 0.51 -13.32
CA SER A 67 4.28 1.10 -14.55
C SER A 67 5.79 1.41 -14.41
N PRO A 68 6.52 1.52 -15.53
CA PRO A 68 7.89 2.02 -15.54
C PRO A 68 8.03 3.38 -14.84
N GLU A 69 7.02 4.25 -15.00
CA GLU A 69 7.00 5.57 -14.39
C GLU A 69 6.85 5.48 -12.86
N LYS A 70 6.00 4.58 -12.33
CA LYS A 70 5.86 4.35 -10.88
C LYS A 70 7.15 3.83 -10.27
N LEU A 71 7.80 2.87 -10.94
CA LEU A 71 9.10 2.36 -10.53
C LEU A 71 10.19 3.46 -10.62
N GLY A 72 10.08 4.36 -11.59
CA GLY A 72 10.95 5.53 -11.70
C GLY A 72 10.82 6.48 -10.50
N GLN A 73 9.58 6.77 -10.07
CA GLN A 73 9.30 7.69 -8.96
C GLN A 73 9.53 7.06 -7.57
N ILE A 74 9.17 5.80 -7.37
CA ILE A 74 9.19 5.13 -6.06
C ILE A 74 10.48 4.33 -5.91
N ARG A 75 11.53 4.99 -5.40
CA ARG A 75 12.89 4.43 -5.26
C ARG A 75 12.92 3.04 -4.63
N ILE A 76 12.20 2.85 -3.52
CA ILE A 76 12.21 1.58 -2.79
C ILE A 76 11.65 0.40 -3.60
N LEU A 77 10.64 0.64 -4.44
CA LEU A 77 10.09 -0.43 -5.29
C LEU A 77 11.05 -0.81 -6.41
N ARG A 78 11.77 0.17 -6.98
CA ARG A 78 12.81 -0.08 -7.98
C ARG A 78 13.96 -0.89 -7.41
N GLU A 79 14.49 -0.49 -6.25
CA GLU A 79 15.59 -1.20 -5.58
C GLU A 79 15.17 -2.63 -5.23
N LEU A 80 13.95 -2.80 -4.72
CA LEU A 80 13.42 -4.12 -4.39
C LEU A 80 13.24 -5.01 -5.62
N LYS A 81 12.71 -4.47 -6.72
CA LYS A 81 12.56 -5.19 -7.99
C LYS A 81 13.91 -5.70 -8.50
N GLN A 82 14.89 -4.80 -8.59
CA GLN A 82 16.24 -5.13 -9.06
C GLN A 82 16.89 -6.22 -8.21
N ARG A 83 16.74 -6.13 -6.88
CA ARG A 83 17.27 -7.13 -5.97
C ARG A 83 16.63 -8.51 -6.20
N ILE A 84 15.31 -8.58 -6.34
CA ILE A 84 14.61 -9.85 -6.60
C ILE A 84 15.04 -10.45 -7.95
N GLU A 85 15.15 -9.64 -8.99
CA GLU A 85 15.58 -10.09 -10.31
C GLU A 85 17.01 -10.64 -10.29
N GLN A 86 17.89 -10.04 -9.49
CA GLN A 86 19.26 -10.54 -9.27
C GLN A 86 19.28 -11.85 -8.47
N GLU A 87 18.48 -11.95 -7.41
CA GLU A 87 18.42 -13.15 -6.54
C GLU A 87 17.77 -14.34 -7.26
N THR A 88 16.75 -14.11 -8.08
CA THR A 88 15.99 -15.16 -8.79
C THR A 88 16.48 -15.44 -10.21
N GLY A 89 17.31 -14.56 -10.78
CA GLY A 89 17.75 -14.64 -12.17
C GLY A 89 16.63 -14.44 -13.20
N THR A 90 15.43 -14.05 -12.77
CA THR A 90 14.24 -13.92 -13.62
C THR A 90 13.78 -12.47 -13.64
N MET A 91 13.47 -11.95 -14.83
CA MET A 91 12.89 -10.60 -14.95
C MET A 91 11.44 -10.58 -14.47
N LEU A 92 11.13 -9.64 -13.59
CA LEU A 92 9.78 -9.46 -13.05
C LEU A 92 8.93 -8.63 -14.02
N PRO A 93 7.62 -8.91 -14.12
CA PRO A 93 6.75 -8.19 -15.04
C PRO A 93 6.68 -6.70 -14.70
N CYS A 94 6.20 -5.92 -15.66
CA CYS A 94 5.98 -4.49 -15.52
C CYS A 94 4.58 -4.18 -16.06
N GLY A 95 3.88 -3.26 -15.41
CA GLY A 95 2.60 -2.76 -15.89
C GLY A 95 2.74 -1.86 -17.12
N PRO A 96 1.61 -1.53 -17.76
CA PRO A 96 1.61 -0.60 -18.88
C PRO A 96 2.10 0.79 -18.45
N SER A 97 2.67 1.54 -19.40
CA SER A 97 3.04 2.94 -19.19
C SER A 97 1.81 3.77 -18.81
N GLU A 98 1.98 4.68 -17.86
CA GLU A 98 0.90 5.55 -17.40
C GLU A 98 1.38 6.98 -17.17
N LYS A 99 0.47 7.95 -17.34
CA LYS A 99 0.74 9.34 -16.98
C LYS A 99 0.52 9.53 -15.49
N LEU A 100 1.60 9.79 -14.75
CA LEU A 100 1.52 10.00 -13.31
C LEU A 100 1.13 11.44 -12.96
N PRO A 101 0.38 11.63 -11.85
CA PRO A 101 0.17 12.95 -11.29
C PRO A 101 1.51 13.56 -10.84
N PRO A 102 1.60 14.90 -10.76
CA PRO A 102 2.81 15.54 -10.29
C PRO A 102 3.12 15.14 -8.85
N THR A 103 4.35 14.68 -8.61
CA THR A 103 4.81 14.39 -7.25
C THR A 103 4.87 15.69 -6.45
N ALA A 104 4.34 15.67 -5.22
CA ALA A 104 4.34 16.82 -4.34
C ALA A 104 5.78 17.33 -4.12
N GLN A 105 6.07 18.55 -4.59
CA GLN A 105 7.36 19.17 -4.37
C GLN A 105 7.43 19.75 -2.96
N ARG A 106 8.24 19.14 -2.11
CA ARG A 106 8.51 19.67 -0.77
C ARG A 106 9.35 20.95 -0.92
N LYS A 107 8.70 22.13 -0.84
CA LYS A 107 9.43 23.40 -0.72
C LYS A 107 10.30 23.35 0.55
N GLN A 108 11.62 23.48 0.40
CA GLN A 108 12.54 23.65 1.53
C GLN A 108 12.23 24.99 2.21
N ARG A 109 11.26 25.02 3.13
CA ARG A 109 10.81 26.25 3.80
C ARG A 109 11.44 26.47 5.19
N TRP A 110 12.62 25.90 5.42
CA TRP A 110 13.37 26.06 6.68
C TRP A 110 14.80 26.54 6.43
N GLN A 111 14.93 27.68 5.78
CA GLN A 111 16.10 28.54 5.94
C GLN A 111 15.58 29.96 6.15
N ARG A 112 16.06 30.59 7.24
CA ARG A 112 15.75 31.96 7.71
C ARG A 112 14.54 32.12 8.64
N ARG A 113 14.74 31.76 9.90
CA ARG A 113 14.47 32.64 11.05
C ARG A 113 15.53 32.37 12.12
N ARG A 114 16.61 33.15 12.07
CA ARG A 114 17.40 33.49 13.27
C ARG A 114 16.79 34.76 13.83
#